data_AF-A0A2N8KUM6-F1
#
_entry.id   AF-A0A2N8KUM6-F1
#
_cell.length_a   1.000
_cell.length_b   1.000
_cell.length_c   1.000
_cell.angle_alpha   90.00
_cell.angle_beta   90.00
_cell.angle_gamma   90.00
#
_symmetry.space_group_name_H-M   'P 1'
#
loop_
_entity.id
_entity.type
_entity.pdbx_description
1 polymer ?
#
loop_
_entity_poly.entity_id
_entity_poly.type
_entity_poly.pdbx_seq_one_letter_code
_entity_poly.pdbx_strand_id
1 'polypeptide(L)'
;MTWPTRKAAATSWRASCSICAGTAPCSEVKLRRAVGLARYHAVAPRDGGARRRFMSISADSVLSLEAYSDYRRAHHEDILEHRQRRSVLLGEHMRLQFESEQTLRYQLQEVLLAERLVDPEDVERERVLYAALAPRGSDWRATLMIEFADARQREQELPQLAGVEQRFFVEIQGLGRVYAVANEDMPPEPKAGSPDGAAPAAPSAVSSIHFLRFDFSPEQRDALRTGASVTVGCEHPAYPVDVEIPAATLSSLLGDFSN
;
A
#
# COMPACT_ATOMS: atom_id res chain seq x y z
N MET A 1 12.53 25.09 -3.84
CA MET A 1 12.33 24.61 -5.22
C MET A 1 10.86 24.26 -5.35
N THR A 2 10.12 25.02 -6.15
CA THR A 2 8.69 24.77 -6.40
C THR A 2 8.59 23.79 -7.55
N TRP A 3 7.98 22.63 -7.30
CA TRP A 3 7.63 21.69 -8.35
C TRP A 3 6.73 22.41 -9.36
N PRO A 4 7.13 22.56 -10.64
CA PRO A 4 6.29 23.23 -11.59
C PRO A 4 5.03 22.39 -11.81
N THR A 5 3.86 22.97 -11.53
CA THR A 5 2.55 22.44 -11.90
C THR A 5 2.43 22.40 -13.42
N ARG A 6 3.06 21.40 -14.05
CA ARG A 6 2.85 21.11 -15.47
C ARG A 6 1.60 20.26 -15.60
N LYS A 7 0.48 20.92 -15.93
CA LYS A 7 -0.63 20.25 -16.60
C LYS A 7 -0.11 19.69 -17.94
N ALA A 8 -0.39 18.41 -18.19
CA ALA A 8 -0.11 17.59 -19.39
C ALA A 8 1.37 17.16 -19.57
N ALA A 9 1.70 15.90 -19.87
CA ALA A 9 0.97 14.91 -20.67
C ALA A 9 1.04 13.48 -20.08
N ALA A 10 -0.13 12.87 -19.88
CA ALA A 10 -0.30 11.50 -19.39
C ALA A 10 0.01 10.40 -20.44
N THR A 11 0.82 10.69 -21.46
CA THR A 11 0.83 9.88 -22.69
C THR A 11 2.13 9.08 -22.95
N SER A 12 3.21 9.26 -22.20
CA SER A 12 4.46 8.48 -22.42
C SER A 12 4.81 7.46 -21.34
N TRP A 13 4.07 7.39 -20.23
CA TRP A 13 4.43 6.52 -19.09
C TRP A 13 4.14 5.02 -19.30
N ARG A 14 3.29 4.66 -20.28
CA ARG A 14 2.92 3.25 -20.54
C ARG A 14 4.08 2.34 -20.94
N ALA A 15 5.21 2.90 -21.39
CA ALA A 15 6.28 2.11 -22.01
C ALA A 15 7.48 1.80 -21.11
N SER A 16 7.67 2.46 -19.96
CA SER A 16 8.93 2.36 -19.20
C SER A 16 8.79 2.07 -17.70
N CYS A 17 7.57 2.07 -17.13
CA CYS A 17 7.38 1.62 -15.77
C CYS A 17 7.23 0.09 -15.74
N SER A 18 8.24 -0.62 -15.24
CA SER A 18 8.25 -2.09 -15.08
C SER A 18 7.07 -2.63 -14.26
N ILE A 19 6.33 -1.77 -13.57
CA ILE A 19 5.19 -2.12 -12.71
C ILE A 19 3.86 -2.15 -13.48
N CYS A 20 3.77 -1.46 -14.64
CA CYS A 20 2.64 -1.68 -15.56
C CYS A 20 2.68 -3.08 -16.20
N ALA A 21 3.80 -3.81 -16.07
CA ALA A 21 3.98 -5.19 -16.52
C ALA A 21 3.66 -6.26 -15.45
N GLY A 22 3.19 -5.87 -14.25
CA GLY A 22 2.42 -6.77 -13.39
C GLY A 22 3.14 -7.75 -12.50
N THR A 23 4.38 -8.05 -12.84
CA THR A 23 5.33 -8.57 -11.87
C THR A 23 5.82 -7.40 -11.04
N ALA A 24 5.57 -7.43 -9.72
CA ALA A 24 6.34 -6.59 -8.81
C ALA A 24 7.83 -6.87 -9.08
N PRO A 25 8.65 -5.88 -9.47
CA PRO A 25 10.07 -6.14 -9.66
C PRO A 25 10.63 -6.75 -8.37
N CYS A 26 11.62 -7.64 -8.47
CA CYS A 26 12.24 -8.30 -7.31
C CYS A 26 12.62 -7.30 -6.19
N SER A 27 12.90 -6.04 -6.56
CA SER A 27 13.11 -4.91 -5.64
C SER A 27 11.86 -4.49 -4.86
N GLU A 28 10.66 -4.44 -5.45
CA GLU A 28 9.40 -4.11 -4.76
C GLU A 28 9.04 -5.21 -3.74
N VAL A 29 9.14 -6.49 -4.15
CA VAL A 29 8.92 -7.64 -3.25
C VAL A 29 9.88 -7.60 -2.06
N LYS A 30 11.18 -7.35 -2.34
CA LYS A 30 12.21 -7.22 -1.29
C LYS A 30 12.04 -5.97 -0.44
N LEU A 31 11.64 -4.84 -1.00
CA LEU A 31 11.40 -3.60 -0.25
C LEU A 31 10.18 -3.76 0.65
N ARG A 32 9.05 -4.26 0.14
CA ARG A 32 7.83 -4.50 0.92
C ARG A 32 8.07 -5.54 2.02
N ARG A 33 8.84 -6.60 1.73
CA ARG A 33 9.25 -7.56 2.76
C ARG A 33 10.25 -6.97 3.75
N ALA A 34 11.32 -6.29 3.33
CA ALA A 34 12.28 -5.67 4.25
C ALA A 34 11.59 -4.67 5.18
N VAL A 35 10.65 -3.92 4.62
CA VAL A 35 9.73 -3.05 5.33
C VAL A 35 8.85 -3.87 6.29
N GLY A 36 8.13 -4.91 5.85
CA GLY A 36 7.29 -5.77 6.70
C GLY A 36 8.02 -6.63 7.75
N LEU A 37 9.26 -7.06 7.48
CA LEU A 37 10.06 -7.95 8.34
C LEU A 37 10.74 -7.16 9.47
N ALA A 38 11.14 -5.90 9.20
CA ALA A 38 11.54 -4.96 10.25
C ALA A 38 10.39 -4.63 11.23
N ARG A 39 9.15 -5.03 10.91
CA ARG A 39 7.90 -4.62 11.58
C ARG A 39 7.20 -5.71 12.41
N TYR A 40 7.56 -6.99 12.30
CA TYR A 40 6.87 -8.06 13.06
C TYR A 40 7.23 -8.10 14.57
N HIS A 41 8.31 -7.47 15.01
CA HIS A 41 8.72 -7.52 16.42
C HIS A 41 7.89 -6.62 17.37
N ALA A 42 6.89 -5.86 16.88
CA ALA A 42 6.15 -4.89 17.70
C ALA A 42 4.70 -5.27 18.04
N VAL A 43 4.03 -6.15 17.28
CA VAL A 43 2.60 -6.46 17.52
C VAL A 43 2.29 -7.94 17.23
N ALA A 44 2.57 -8.81 18.20
CA ALA A 44 1.85 -10.08 18.30
C ALA A 44 0.40 -9.79 18.74
N PRO A 45 -0.63 -10.41 18.13
CA PRO A 45 -2.01 -10.22 18.58
C PRO A 45 -2.14 -10.75 20.02
N ARG A 46 -2.67 -9.92 20.93
CA ARG A 46 -3.24 -10.42 22.19
C ARG A 46 -4.66 -10.89 21.87
N ASP A 47 -4.90 -12.19 21.98
CA ASP A 47 -6.20 -12.81 21.79
C ASP A 47 -7.28 -12.18 22.66
N GLY A 48 -8.46 -11.94 22.07
CA GLY A 48 -9.69 -11.68 22.81
C GLY A 48 -10.67 -10.74 22.11
N GLY A 49 -11.58 -11.29 21.29
CA GLY A 49 -12.85 -10.60 20.98
C GLY A 49 -13.35 -10.72 19.54
N ALA A 50 -14.42 -11.51 19.38
CA ALA A 50 -15.33 -11.61 18.23
C ALA A 50 -14.71 -11.94 16.85
N ARG A 51 -15.07 -13.12 16.32
CA ARG A 51 -14.85 -13.52 14.92
C ARG A 51 -15.58 -12.55 13.98
N ARG A 52 -14.99 -11.41 13.65
CA ARG A 52 -15.37 -10.66 12.45
C ARG A 52 -14.88 -11.47 11.24
N ARG A 53 -15.73 -11.62 10.22
CA ARG A 53 -15.30 -12.09 8.90
C ARG A 53 -14.41 -11.01 8.31
N PHE A 54 -13.12 -11.06 8.63
CA PHE A 54 -12.10 -10.29 7.95
C PHE A 54 -11.87 -10.92 6.59
N MET A 55 -11.62 -10.10 5.56
CA MET A 55 -11.01 -10.57 4.32
C MET A 55 -9.57 -10.99 4.66
N SER A 56 -9.40 -12.23 5.10
CA SER A 56 -8.14 -12.77 5.60
C SER A 56 -7.65 -13.86 4.66
N ILE A 57 -6.33 -13.91 4.44
CA ILE A 57 -5.66 -14.93 3.63
C ILE A 57 -5.76 -16.26 4.39
N SER A 58 -6.59 -17.21 3.97
CA SER A 58 -6.69 -18.51 4.64
C SER A 58 -5.45 -19.37 4.35
N ALA A 59 -5.08 -20.26 5.27
CA ALA A 59 -3.97 -21.20 5.06
C ALA A 59 -4.18 -22.03 3.77
N ASP A 60 -5.39 -22.51 3.54
CA ASP A 60 -5.75 -23.30 2.35
C ASP A 60 -5.65 -22.51 1.03
N SER A 61 -5.63 -21.18 1.09
CA SER A 61 -5.43 -20.34 -0.10
C SER A 61 -3.94 -20.17 -0.48
N VAL A 62 -3.02 -20.59 0.40
CA VAL A 62 -1.58 -20.54 0.15
C VAL A 62 -1.13 -21.84 -0.52
N LEU A 63 -0.97 -21.77 -1.84
CA LEU A 63 -0.37 -22.81 -2.69
C LEU A 63 1.09 -23.11 -2.30
N SER A 64 1.54 -24.34 -2.58
CA SER A 64 2.96 -24.71 -2.57
C SER A 64 3.75 -23.93 -3.63
N LEU A 65 5.08 -23.86 -3.51
CA LEU A 65 5.91 -23.13 -4.48
C LEU A 65 5.75 -23.62 -5.91
N GLU A 66 5.61 -24.93 -6.10
CA GLU A 66 5.39 -25.56 -7.41
C GLU A 66 4.01 -25.18 -7.95
N ALA A 67 2.94 -25.42 -7.18
CA ALA A 67 1.58 -25.08 -7.59
C ALA A 67 1.42 -23.58 -7.85
N TYR A 68 2.06 -22.72 -7.04
CA TYR A 68 2.06 -21.28 -7.25
C TYR A 68 2.81 -20.89 -8.52
N SER A 69 3.94 -21.52 -8.83
CA SER A 69 4.70 -21.24 -10.06
C SER A 69 3.86 -21.50 -11.32
N ASP A 70 3.06 -22.57 -11.31
CA ASP A 70 2.14 -22.88 -12.40
C ASP A 70 0.93 -21.96 -12.42
N TYR A 71 0.31 -21.71 -11.26
CA TYR A 71 -0.79 -20.75 -11.12
C TYR A 71 -0.38 -19.36 -11.64
N ARG A 72 0.79 -18.87 -11.22
CA ARG A 72 1.36 -17.57 -11.59
C ARG A 72 1.55 -17.43 -13.10
N ARG A 73 2.00 -18.50 -13.77
CA ARG A 73 2.16 -18.51 -15.23
C ARG A 73 0.82 -18.46 -15.94
N ALA A 74 -0.17 -19.20 -15.44
CA ALA A 74 -1.50 -19.30 -16.05
C ALA A 74 -2.38 -18.05 -15.82
N HIS A 75 -2.22 -17.36 -14.68
CA HIS A 75 -3.09 -16.25 -14.25
C HIS A 75 -2.36 -14.91 -14.21
N HIS A 76 -1.22 -14.79 -14.90
CA HIS A 76 -0.42 -13.57 -14.90
C HIS A 76 -1.23 -12.32 -15.31
N GLU A 77 -2.05 -12.45 -16.35
CA GLU A 77 -2.90 -11.37 -16.86
C GLU A 77 -4.00 -10.96 -15.86
N ASP A 78 -4.60 -11.92 -15.16
CA ASP A 78 -5.62 -11.64 -14.14
C ASP A 78 -5.03 -10.90 -12.93
N ILE A 79 -3.82 -11.31 -12.49
CA ILE A 79 -3.08 -10.65 -11.41
C ILE A 79 -2.81 -9.19 -11.79
N LEU A 80 -2.33 -8.99 -13.02
CA LEU A 80 -2.04 -7.70 -13.63
C LEU A 80 -3.24 -6.77 -13.60
N GLU A 81 -4.35 -7.27 -14.15
CA GLU A 81 -5.57 -6.51 -14.31
C GLU A 81 -6.17 -6.13 -12.96
N HIS A 82 -6.15 -7.06 -11.99
CA HIS A 82 -6.57 -6.77 -10.63
C HIS A 82 -5.70 -5.70 -9.96
N ARG A 83 -4.37 -5.83 -10.03
CA ARG A 83 -3.45 -4.81 -9.48
C ARG A 83 -3.68 -3.45 -10.12
N GLN A 84 -3.93 -3.40 -11.43
CA GLN A 84 -4.21 -2.16 -12.16
C GLN A 84 -5.51 -1.51 -11.70
N ARG A 85 -6.61 -2.27 -11.58
CA ARG A 85 -7.88 -1.77 -11.01
C ARG A 85 -7.70 -1.25 -9.60
N ARG A 86 -6.76 -1.81 -8.84
CA ARG A 86 -6.44 -1.42 -7.47
C ARG A 86 -5.36 -0.34 -7.34
N SER A 87 -4.91 0.26 -8.44
CA SER A 87 -3.83 1.25 -8.41
C SER A 87 -4.27 2.63 -8.86
N VAL A 88 -3.77 3.66 -8.17
CA VAL A 88 -3.93 5.06 -8.56
C VAL A 88 -2.56 5.73 -8.63
N LEU A 89 -2.25 6.36 -9.76
CA LEU A 89 -1.05 7.17 -9.94
C LEU A 89 -1.35 8.61 -9.50
N LEU A 90 -0.46 9.20 -8.69
CA LEU A 90 -0.55 10.57 -8.22
C LEU A 90 0.66 11.37 -8.71
N GLY A 91 0.46 12.09 -9.81
CA GLY A 91 1.51 12.81 -10.49
C GLY A 91 2.52 11.85 -11.13
N GLU A 92 3.81 12.21 -11.06
CA GLU A 92 4.90 11.48 -11.72
C GLU A 92 5.55 10.41 -10.84
N HIS A 93 5.64 10.63 -9.53
CA HIS A 93 6.49 9.83 -8.63
C HIS A 93 5.74 9.01 -7.59
N MET A 94 4.42 9.12 -7.49
CA MET A 94 3.66 8.42 -6.45
C MET A 94 2.62 7.47 -7.04
N ARG A 95 2.55 6.28 -6.46
CA ARG A 95 1.47 5.32 -6.70
C ARG A 95 0.88 4.89 -5.36
N LEU A 96 -0.44 4.87 -5.28
CA LEU A 96 -1.17 4.12 -4.26
C LEU A 96 -1.63 2.80 -4.85
N GLN A 97 -1.17 1.70 -4.29
CA GLN A 97 -1.73 0.37 -4.51
C GLN A 97 -2.69 0.08 -3.36
N PHE A 98 -4.00 0.13 -3.61
CA PHE A 98 -4.99 -0.27 -2.62
C PHE A 98 -4.97 -1.79 -2.45
N GLU A 99 -4.82 -2.24 -1.21
CA GLU A 99 -4.66 -3.65 -0.85
C GLU A 99 -5.99 -4.36 -0.73
N SER A 100 -6.05 -5.60 -1.19
CA SER A 100 -7.17 -6.52 -1.05
C SER A 100 -6.59 -7.88 -0.62
N GLU A 101 -7.44 -8.82 -0.20
CA GLU A 101 -6.98 -10.19 0.08
C GLU A 101 -6.19 -10.77 -1.10
N GLN A 102 -6.67 -10.57 -2.32
CA GLN A 102 -6.03 -11.07 -3.53
C GLN A 102 -4.66 -10.43 -3.80
N THR A 103 -4.52 -9.10 -3.70
CA THR A 103 -3.21 -8.44 -3.91
C THR A 103 -2.19 -8.90 -2.87
N LEU A 104 -2.62 -9.04 -1.61
CA LEU A 104 -1.76 -9.45 -0.51
C LEU A 104 -1.39 -10.92 -0.58
N ARG A 105 -2.32 -11.80 -0.98
CA ARG A 105 -2.03 -13.22 -1.19
C ARG A 105 -1.02 -13.43 -2.32
N TYR A 106 -1.13 -12.68 -3.41
CA TYR A 106 -0.11 -12.72 -4.46
C TYR A 106 1.24 -12.20 -3.97
N GLN A 107 1.25 -11.13 -3.19
CA GLN A 107 2.49 -10.58 -2.65
C GLN A 107 3.18 -11.54 -1.66
N LEU A 108 2.40 -12.20 -0.80
CA LEU A 108 2.85 -13.28 0.08
C LEU A 108 3.49 -14.39 -0.75
N GLN A 109 2.79 -14.88 -1.77
CA GLN A 109 3.29 -15.98 -2.60
C GLN A 109 4.56 -15.64 -3.38
N GLU A 110 4.68 -14.41 -3.91
CA GLU A 110 5.93 -13.94 -4.53
C GLU A 110 7.08 -13.92 -3.51
N VAL A 111 6.82 -13.58 -2.24
CA VAL A 111 7.83 -13.66 -1.17
C VAL A 111 8.22 -15.11 -0.90
N LEU A 112 7.26 -16.01 -0.70
CA LEU A 112 7.54 -17.42 -0.42
C LEU A 112 8.35 -18.05 -1.56
N LEU A 113 8.02 -17.73 -2.81
CA LEU A 113 8.74 -18.20 -3.99
C LEU A 113 10.16 -17.64 -4.10
N ALA A 114 10.32 -16.33 -3.94
CA ALA A 114 11.62 -15.66 -4.06
C ALA A 114 12.62 -16.14 -2.99
N GLU A 115 12.12 -16.39 -1.79
CA GLU A 115 12.92 -16.78 -0.62
C GLU A 115 12.96 -18.30 -0.41
N ARG A 116 12.23 -19.05 -1.25
CA ARG A 116 12.06 -20.52 -1.15
C ARG A 116 11.60 -20.96 0.24
N LEU A 117 10.70 -20.19 0.85
CA LEU A 117 10.14 -20.50 2.16
C LEU A 117 9.12 -21.63 2.03
N VAL A 118 9.43 -22.77 2.62
CA VAL A 118 8.58 -23.96 2.64
C VAL A 118 8.33 -24.49 4.05
N ASP A 119 9.07 -23.99 5.04
CA ASP A 119 8.85 -24.34 6.43
C ASP A 119 7.47 -23.83 6.89
N PRO A 120 6.60 -24.69 7.46
CA PRO A 120 5.25 -24.30 7.83
C PRO A 120 5.18 -23.14 8.82
N GLU A 121 6.12 -23.01 9.75
CA GLU A 121 6.12 -21.93 10.75
C GLU A 121 6.51 -20.61 10.11
N ASP A 122 7.51 -20.62 9.23
CA ASP A 122 7.92 -19.42 8.50
C ASP A 122 6.84 -18.97 7.48
N VAL A 123 6.20 -19.93 6.79
CA VAL A 123 5.07 -19.64 5.89
C VAL A 123 3.91 -19.01 6.66
N GLU A 124 3.56 -19.56 7.82
CA GLU A 124 2.49 -19.03 8.66
C GLU A 124 2.82 -17.64 9.20
N ARG A 125 4.08 -17.39 9.60
CA ARG A 125 4.54 -16.08 10.04
C ARG A 125 4.37 -15.01 8.95
N GLU A 126 4.81 -15.31 7.73
CA GLU A 126 4.62 -14.41 6.58
C GLU A 126 3.13 -14.26 6.24
N ARG A 127 2.32 -15.32 6.31
CA ARG A 127 0.87 -15.24 6.06
C ARG A 127 0.18 -14.29 7.04
N VAL A 128 0.48 -14.40 8.33
CA VAL A 128 -0.09 -13.51 9.37
C VAL A 128 0.31 -12.05 9.13
N LEU A 129 1.57 -11.81 8.76
CA LEU A 129 2.08 -10.49 8.39
C LEU A 129 1.25 -9.85 7.26
N TYR A 130 1.10 -10.56 6.15
CA TYR A 130 0.36 -10.03 4.99
C TYR A 130 -1.15 -9.94 5.25
N ALA A 131 -1.74 -10.89 5.98
CA ALA A 131 -3.16 -10.85 6.32
C ALA A 131 -3.53 -9.62 7.18
N ALA A 132 -2.60 -9.12 8.01
CA ALA A 132 -2.82 -7.93 8.83
C ALA A 132 -2.96 -6.64 8.00
N LEU A 133 -2.46 -6.63 6.76
CA LEU A 133 -2.55 -5.50 5.83
C LEU A 133 -3.87 -5.48 5.04
N ALA A 134 -4.72 -6.50 5.17
CA ALA A 134 -5.97 -6.60 4.45
C ALA A 134 -7.06 -5.66 5.00
N PRO A 135 -7.93 -5.10 4.14
CA PRO A 135 -9.09 -4.32 4.58
C PRO A 135 -9.99 -5.08 5.56
N ARG A 136 -10.60 -4.33 6.47
CA ARG A 136 -11.36 -4.84 7.62
C ARG A 136 -12.86 -4.62 7.52
N GLY A 137 -13.36 -4.16 6.37
CA GLY A 137 -14.79 -3.97 6.14
C GLY A 137 -15.32 -2.54 6.36
N SER A 138 -14.51 -1.67 6.94
CA SER A 138 -14.84 -0.25 7.15
C SER A 138 -13.70 0.69 6.79
N ASP A 139 -12.58 0.14 6.33
CA ASP A 139 -11.39 0.88 5.94
C ASP A 139 -10.96 0.50 4.52
N TRP A 140 -10.22 1.41 3.88
CA TRP A 140 -9.36 1.05 2.76
C TRP A 140 -7.92 1.05 3.25
N ARG A 141 -7.14 0.10 2.77
CA ARG A 141 -5.70 0.00 3.04
C ARG A 141 -4.94 0.15 1.74
N ALA A 142 -3.81 0.85 1.77
CA ALA A 142 -3.00 1.08 0.59
C ALA A 142 -1.51 1.06 0.90
N THR A 143 -0.72 0.62 -0.07
CA THR A 143 0.72 0.81 -0.09
C THR A 143 1.04 2.03 -0.95
N LEU A 144 1.62 3.07 -0.35
CA LEU A 144 2.25 4.17 -1.05
C LEU A 144 3.63 3.73 -1.53
N MET A 145 3.91 3.93 -2.82
CA MET A 145 5.22 3.76 -3.43
C MET A 145 5.65 5.09 -4.03
N ILE A 146 6.86 5.52 -3.67
CA ILE A 146 7.53 6.72 -4.19
C ILE A 146 8.68 6.26 -5.10
N GLU A 147 8.54 6.51 -6.39
CA GLU A 147 9.41 5.97 -7.44
C GLU A 147 10.04 7.10 -8.26
N PHE A 148 11.36 7.05 -8.38
CA PHE A 148 12.14 7.89 -9.26
C PHE A 148 12.90 7.00 -10.24
N ALA A 149 12.84 7.32 -11.53
CA ALA A 149 13.55 6.58 -12.56
C ALA A 149 15.08 6.76 -12.43
N ASP A 150 15.53 7.94 -12.01
CA ASP A 150 16.93 8.28 -11.81
C ASP A 150 17.31 8.18 -10.32
N ALA A 151 18.37 7.42 -10.01
CA ALA A 151 18.84 7.21 -8.65
C ALA A 151 19.40 8.48 -7.99
N ARG A 152 20.03 9.39 -8.75
CA ARG A 152 20.52 10.68 -8.25
C ARG A 152 19.35 11.61 -7.97
N GLN A 153 18.32 11.60 -8.81
CA GLN A 153 17.09 12.33 -8.55
C GLN A 153 16.45 11.85 -7.24
N ARG A 154 16.33 10.53 -7.06
CA ARG A 154 15.83 9.93 -5.81
C ARG A 154 16.59 10.42 -4.58
N GLU A 155 17.92 10.39 -4.63
CA GLU A 155 18.78 10.81 -3.50
C GLU A 155 18.58 12.29 -3.13
N GLN A 156 18.23 13.14 -4.10
CA GLN A 156 18.01 14.57 -3.89
C GLN A 156 16.57 14.90 -3.49
N GLU A 157 15.58 14.19 -4.03
CA GLU A 157 14.17 14.54 -3.89
C GLU A 157 13.46 13.78 -2.79
N LEU A 158 13.79 12.50 -2.55
CA LEU A 158 13.14 11.69 -1.52
C LEU A 158 13.28 12.32 -0.10
N PRO A 159 14.43 12.89 0.32
CA PRO A 159 14.53 13.58 1.60
C PRO A 159 13.63 14.81 1.73
N GLN A 160 13.24 15.43 0.61
CA GLN A 160 12.33 16.59 0.61
C GLN A 160 10.86 16.18 0.85
N LEU A 161 10.56 14.88 0.83
CA LEU A 161 9.24 14.30 1.07
C LEU A 161 9.09 13.78 2.51
N ALA A 162 9.89 14.29 3.45
CA ALA A 162 9.79 13.89 4.85
C ALA A 162 8.38 14.18 5.42
N GLY A 163 7.71 13.14 5.92
CA GLY A 163 6.35 13.23 6.45
C GLY A 163 5.24 13.26 5.39
N VAL A 164 5.56 12.93 4.13
CA VAL A 164 4.58 12.87 3.03
C VAL A 164 3.46 11.87 3.29
N GLU A 165 3.76 10.77 3.98
CA GLU A 165 2.82 9.72 4.29
C GLU A 165 1.67 10.19 5.20
N GLN A 166 1.91 11.24 5.99
CA GLN A 166 0.91 11.86 6.88
C GLN A 166 -0.03 12.84 6.16
N ARG A 167 0.19 13.07 4.85
CA ARG A 167 -0.51 14.12 4.08
C ARG A 167 -1.47 13.55 3.05
N PHE A 168 -1.68 12.24 3.04
CA PHE A 168 -2.62 11.59 2.14
C PHE A 168 -4.05 11.67 2.65
N PHE A 169 -4.99 11.85 1.72
CA PHE A 169 -6.42 11.90 2.01
C PHE A 169 -7.26 11.25 0.92
N VAL A 170 -8.46 10.82 1.29
CA VAL A 170 -9.57 10.50 0.40
C VAL A 170 -10.67 11.53 0.64
N GLU A 171 -11.07 12.26 -0.39
CA GLU A 171 -12.15 13.24 -0.35
C GLU A 171 -13.41 12.65 -0.99
N ILE A 172 -14.50 12.63 -0.22
CA ILE A 172 -15.80 12.17 -0.68
C ILE A 172 -16.67 13.40 -0.91
N GLN A 173 -17.20 13.53 -2.13
CA GLN A 173 -18.01 14.68 -2.52
C GLN A 173 -19.15 14.91 -1.51
N GLY A 174 -19.16 16.09 -0.88
CA GLY A 174 -20.19 16.50 0.09
C GLY A 174 -19.96 16.02 1.53
N LEU A 175 -18.97 15.16 1.79
CA LEU A 175 -18.68 14.62 3.13
C LEU A 175 -17.26 14.93 3.63
N GLY A 176 -16.45 15.63 2.84
CA GLY A 176 -15.11 16.10 3.22
C GLY A 176 -14.04 15.02 3.10
N ARG A 177 -12.92 15.26 3.80
CA ARG A 177 -11.70 14.45 3.70
C ARG A 177 -11.55 13.44 4.84
N VAL A 178 -11.14 12.23 4.48
CA VAL A 178 -10.61 11.19 5.35
C VAL A 178 -9.10 11.16 5.18
N TYR A 179 -8.36 11.54 6.23
CA TYR A 179 -6.89 11.48 6.20
C TYR A 179 -6.39 10.07 6.49
N ALA A 180 -5.26 9.72 5.88
CA ALA A 180 -4.60 8.44 6.12
C ALA A 180 -4.03 8.37 7.54
N VAL A 181 -4.19 7.21 8.17
CA VAL A 181 -3.34 6.76 9.27
C VAL A 181 -2.18 5.99 8.65
N ALA A 182 -0.97 6.56 8.73
CA ALA A 182 0.21 5.98 8.11
C ALA A 182 1.04 5.16 9.09
N ASN A 183 1.51 4.00 8.61
CA ASN A 183 2.49 3.13 9.27
C ASN A 183 2.14 2.77 10.72
N GLU A 184 0.85 2.52 11.01
CA GLU A 184 0.38 2.09 12.33
C GLU A 184 0.98 0.76 12.82
N ASP A 185 1.51 -0.02 11.87
CA ASP A 185 2.23 -1.28 12.07
C ASP A 185 3.70 -1.07 12.46
N MET A 186 4.19 0.17 12.45
CA MET A 186 5.54 0.51 12.90
C MET A 186 5.56 0.97 14.37
N PRO A 187 6.64 0.64 15.12
CA PRO A 187 6.88 1.32 16.37
C PRO A 187 6.99 2.84 16.13
N PRO A 188 6.52 3.68 17.06
CA PRO A 188 6.64 5.13 16.93
C PRO A 188 8.09 5.53 16.67
N GLU A 189 8.33 6.40 15.69
CA GLU A 189 9.68 6.96 15.51
C GLU A 189 10.08 7.70 16.81
N PRO A 190 11.33 7.51 17.29
CA PRO A 190 11.80 8.20 18.47
C PRO A 190 11.74 9.71 18.23
N LYS A 191 10.97 10.41 19.06
CA LYS A 191 10.89 11.88 19.03
C LYS A 191 12.29 12.45 19.27
N ALA A 192 12.70 13.39 18.43
CA ALA A 192 13.90 14.20 18.70
C ALA A 192 13.75 14.86 20.08
N GLY A 193 14.59 14.45 21.04
CA GLY A 193 14.59 14.98 22.42
C GLY A 193 13.98 14.10 23.51
N SER A 194 13.69 12.81 23.26
CA SER A 194 13.38 11.88 24.36
C SER A 194 14.56 11.75 25.34
N PRO A 195 14.30 11.69 26.67
CA PRO A 195 15.35 11.70 27.70
C PRO A 195 16.24 10.45 27.71
N ASP A 196 15.83 9.38 27.02
CA ASP A 196 16.55 8.12 26.94
C ASP A 196 17.66 8.15 25.87
N GLY A 197 18.57 9.14 25.93
CA GLY A 197 19.96 9.09 25.43
C GLY A 197 20.28 8.53 24.03
N ALA A 198 19.30 8.25 23.17
CA ALA A 198 19.52 7.76 21.82
C ALA A 198 20.17 8.90 21.05
N ALA A 199 21.36 8.66 20.51
CA ALA A 199 22.02 9.56 19.58
C ALA A 199 20.99 10.06 18.56
N PRO A 200 21.04 11.34 18.14
CA PRO A 200 20.10 11.85 17.14
C PRO A 200 20.07 10.85 15.98
N ALA A 201 18.91 10.22 15.78
CA ALA A 201 18.72 9.36 14.64
C ALA A 201 19.19 10.19 13.43
N ALA A 202 20.11 9.64 12.63
CA ALA A 202 20.41 10.18 11.32
C ALA A 202 19.07 10.57 10.67
N PRO A 203 18.96 11.73 9.98
CA PRO A 203 17.67 12.22 9.45
C PRO A 203 16.95 11.02 8.87
N SER A 204 15.80 10.65 9.46
CA SER A 204 15.18 9.35 9.17
C SER A 204 15.04 9.27 7.67
N ALA A 205 15.76 8.32 7.06
CA ALA A 205 15.79 8.23 5.62
C ALA A 205 14.33 8.01 5.19
N VAL A 206 13.77 8.98 4.46
CA VAL A 206 12.38 8.94 4.04
C VAL A 206 12.18 7.63 3.28
N SER A 207 11.30 6.78 3.77
CA SER A 207 11.01 5.50 3.12
C SER A 207 10.38 5.75 1.76
N SER A 208 10.73 4.95 0.76
CA SER A 208 10.01 4.98 -0.52
C SER A 208 8.70 4.17 -0.48
N ILE A 209 8.43 3.47 0.64
CA ILE A 209 7.22 2.66 0.84
C ILE A 209 6.58 2.97 2.19
N HIS A 210 5.28 3.23 2.18
CA HIS A 210 4.48 3.42 3.39
C HIS A 210 3.16 2.65 3.31
N PHE A 211 2.63 2.21 4.44
CA PHE A 211 1.27 1.65 4.50
C PHE A 211 0.32 2.69 5.05
N LEU A 212 -0.82 2.83 4.41
CA LEU A 212 -1.85 3.81 4.70
C LEU A 212 -3.16 3.09 5.00
N ARG A 213 -3.90 3.63 5.96
CA ARG A 213 -5.28 3.21 6.25
C ARG A 213 -6.20 4.42 6.23
N PHE A 214 -7.35 4.28 5.58
CA PHE A 214 -8.40 5.29 5.53
C PHE A 214 -9.65 4.70 6.19
N ASP A 215 -10.10 5.28 7.30
CA ASP A 215 -11.32 4.84 7.99
C ASP A 215 -12.53 5.61 7.51
N PHE A 216 -13.59 4.89 7.15
CA PHE A 216 -14.83 5.50 6.68
C PHE A 216 -15.94 5.34 7.69
N SER A 217 -16.65 6.43 7.96
CA SER A 217 -17.88 6.40 8.75
C SER A 217 -18.98 5.60 8.01
N PRO A 218 -20.04 5.14 8.69
CA PRO A 218 -21.19 4.54 8.02
C PRO A 218 -21.78 5.44 6.93
N GLU A 219 -21.96 6.72 7.21
CA GLU A 219 -22.47 7.71 6.26
C GLU A 219 -21.59 7.84 5.01
N GLN A 220 -20.26 7.86 5.18
CA GLN A 220 -19.30 7.90 4.09
C GLN A 220 -19.37 6.63 3.23
N ARG A 221 -19.46 5.45 3.85
CA ARG A 221 -19.59 4.18 3.11
C ARG A 221 -20.90 4.11 2.31
N ASP A 222 -21.99 4.64 2.84
CA ASP A 222 -23.27 4.68 2.14
C ASP A 222 -23.25 5.68 0.98
N ALA A 223 -22.61 6.84 1.16
CA ALA A 223 -22.39 7.80 0.06
C ALA A 223 -21.52 7.20 -1.06
N LEU A 224 -20.45 6.49 -0.68
CA LEU A 224 -19.58 5.79 -1.63
C LEU A 224 -20.37 4.73 -2.43
N ARG A 225 -21.24 3.96 -1.78
CA ARG A 225 -22.10 2.96 -2.44
C ARG A 225 -23.17 3.56 -3.33
N THR A 226 -23.65 4.77 -3.03
CA THR A 226 -24.64 5.48 -3.83
C THR A 226 -24.03 6.29 -4.98
N GLY A 227 -22.70 6.21 -5.17
CA GLY A 227 -22.00 6.76 -6.33
C GLY A 227 -21.45 8.17 -6.14
N ALA A 228 -21.17 8.59 -4.90
CA ALA A 228 -20.45 9.83 -4.66
C ALA A 228 -19.09 9.82 -5.37
N SER A 229 -18.73 10.93 -6.01
CA SER A 229 -17.42 11.10 -6.63
C SER A 229 -16.33 11.12 -5.53
N VAL A 230 -15.19 10.51 -5.82
CA VAL A 230 -14.11 10.34 -4.85
C VAL A 230 -12.80 10.81 -5.44
N THR A 231 -12.09 11.64 -4.68
CA THR A 231 -10.74 12.10 -5.02
C THR A 231 -9.76 11.52 -4.01
N VAL A 232 -8.59 11.10 -4.47
CA VAL A 232 -7.46 10.76 -3.58
C VAL A 232 -6.33 11.74 -3.85
N GLY A 233 -5.67 12.20 -2.79
CA GLY A 233 -4.65 13.22 -2.91
C GLY A 233 -3.63 13.22 -1.79
N CYS A 234 -2.61 14.05 -1.96
CA CYS A 234 -1.57 14.38 -1.02
C CYS A 234 -1.45 15.90 -0.94
N GLU A 235 -1.47 16.46 0.26
CA GLU A 235 -1.30 17.90 0.50
C GLU A 235 0.11 18.25 1.02
N HIS A 236 1.09 17.37 0.81
CA HIS A 236 2.45 17.64 1.21
C HIS A 236 2.99 18.88 0.47
N PRO A 237 3.59 19.89 1.14
CA PRO A 237 3.99 21.13 0.49
C PRO A 237 4.98 20.97 -0.66
N ALA A 238 5.84 19.94 -0.60
CA ALA A 238 6.77 19.62 -1.68
C ALA A 238 6.13 18.81 -2.82
N TYR A 239 4.91 18.27 -2.65
CA TYR A 239 4.27 17.44 -3.66
C TYR A 239 2.72 17.48 -3.54
N PRO A 240 2.08 18.64 -3.75
CA PRO A 240 0.63 18.74 -3.72
C PRO A 240 0.04 18.10 -4.98
N VAL A 241 -0.83 17.11 -4.81
CA VAL A 241 -1.45 16.40 -5.93
C VAL A 241 -2.79 15.80 -5.51
N ASP A 242 -3.75 15.78 -6.42
CA ASP A 242 -5.01 15.05 -6.25
C ASP A 242 -5.49 14.53 -7.61
N VAL A 243 -6.20 13.41 -7.57
CA VAL A 243 -6.76 12.74 -8.73
C VAL A 243 -8.11 12.12 -8.37
N GLU A 244 -9.08 12.24 -9.28
CA GLU A 244 -10.34 11.51 -9.16
C GLU A 244 -10.07 10.01 -9.30
N ILE A 245 -10.64 9.20 -8.40
CA ILE A 245 -10.49 7.74 -8.46
C ILE A 245 -11.26 7.22 -9.68
N PRO A 246 -10.61 6.48 -10.61
CA PRO A 246 -11.30 5.91 -11.76
C PRO A 246 -12.47 5.03 -11.34
N ALA A 247 -13.57 5.06 -12.11
CA ALA A 247 -14.79 4.30 -11.77
C ALA A 247 -14.55 2.79 -11.57
N ALA A 248 -13.68 2.17 -12.38
CA ALA A 248 -13.31 0.76 -12.23
C ALA A 248 -12.57 0.48 -10.92
N THR A 249 -11.72 1.43 -10.49
CA THR A 249 -11.01 1.36 -9.20
C THR A 249 -11.98 1.54 -8.05
N LEU A 250 -12.84 2.57 -8.10
CA LEU A 250 -13.85 2.79 -7.08
C LEU A 250 -14.77 1.58 -6.92
N SER A 251 -15.25 1.01 -8.04
CA SER A 251 -16.06 -0.21 -8.01
C SER A 251 -15.34 -1.38 -7.35
N SER A 252 -14.03 -1.52 -7.55
CA SER A 252 -13.23 -2.55 -6.89
C SER A 252 -13.07 -2.28 -5.38
N LEU A 253 -12.88 -1.02 -4.99
CA LEU A 253 -12.73 -0.58 -3.60
C LEU A 253 -14.01 -0.72 -2.78
N LEU A 254 -15.18 -0.57 -3.38
CA LEU A 254 -16.47 -0.78 -2.71
C LEU A 254 -16.63 -2.21 -2.19
N GLY A 255 -15.97 -3.19 -2.84
CA GLY A 255 -15.96 -4.59 -2.40
C GLY A 255 -15.22 -4.83 -1.08
N ASP A 256 -14.44 -3.86 -0.60
CA ASP A 256 -13.70 -3.97 0.66
C ASP A 256 -14.59 -3.66 1.88
N PHE A 257 -15.77 -3.06 1.68
CA PHE A 257 -16.69 -2.78 2.77
C PHE A 257 -17.56 -4.00 3.08
N SER A 258 -17.67 -4.33 4.37
CA SER A 258 -18.63 -5.33 4.83
C SER A 258 -20.05 -4.89 4.47
N ASN A 259 -20.84 -5.81 3.93
CA ASN A 259 -22.29 -5.64 3.79
C ASN A 259 -22.96 -5.38 5.15
#